data_AF-A0A1F6MTM4-F1
#
_entry.id   AF-A0A1F6MTM4-F1
#
_cell.length_a   1.000
_cell.length_b   1.000
_cell.length_c   1.000
_cell.angle_alpha   90.00
_cell.angle_beta   90.00
_cell.angle_gamma   90.00
#
_symmetry.space_group_name_H-M   'P 1'
#
loop_
_entity.id
_entity.type
_entity.pdbx_description
1 polymer ?
#
loop_
_entity_poly.entity_id
_entity_poly.type
_entity_poly.pdbx_seq_one_letter_code
_entity_poly.pdbx_strand_id
1 'polypeptide(L)'
;MTKKFVVLTALITVAVLFLIFFSFAWAMNRQNLVLAGLAKPFFPYFKYSQEELNKLYPQYINVDVATTRSPEETHKKFVEKLKAGDLNGAVECCFVRGKWEAQKQFFQGVKDKKLWDVMMRDLDTKIQQNLLLDTMATYSYTGVSDGGKYGHTISFIKNSQGVWLIESL
;
A
#
# COMPACT_ATOMS: atom_id res chain seq x y z
N MET A 1 5.82 49.51 53.59
CA MET A 1 5.65 48.18 52.95
C MET A 1 6.69 47.23 53.54
N THR A 2 6.28 46.16 54.24
CA THR A 2 7.22 45.23 54.90
C THR A 2 8.00 44.44 53.85
N LYS A 3 9.30 44.19 54.09
CA LYS A 3 10.19 43.44 53.17
C LYS A 3 9.56 42.12 52.68
N LYS A 4 8.78 41.45 53.52
CA LYS A 4 8.03 40.21 53.21
C LYS A 4 6.99 40.39 52.09
N PHE A 5 6.32 41.54 52.05
CA PHE A 5 5.31 41.84 51.02
C PHE A 5 5.95 42.05 49.65
N VAL A 6 7.10 42.73 49.59
CA VAL A 6 7.87 42.95 48.35
C VAL A 6 8.41 41.63 47.79
N VAL A 7 8.90 40.74 48.66
CA VAL A 7 9.37 39.40 48.25
C VAL A 7 8.21 38.54 47.71
N LEU A 8 7.05 38.59 48.36
CA LEU A 8 5.88 37.84 47.93
C LEU A 8 5.36 38.29 46.56
N THR A 9 5.25 39.61 46.33
CA THR A 9 4.81 40.15 45.03
C THR A 9 5.82 39.86 43.92
N ALA A 10 7.12 39.91 44.20
CA ALA A 10 8.15 39.50 43.25
C ALA A 10 8.02 38.01 42.86
N LEU A 11 7.82 37.11 43.82
CA LEU A 11 7.61 35.68 43.55
C LEU A 11 6.36 35.40 42.71
N ILE A 12 5.24 36.06 43.02
CA ILE A 12 4.00 35.95 42.23
C ILE A 12 4.24 36.43 40.80
N THR A 13 4.95 37.56 40.64
CA THR A 13 5.25 38.11 39.31
C THR A 13 6.08 37.14 38.48
N VAL A 14 7.11 36.53 39.08
CA VAL A 14 7.94 35.51 38.41
C VAL A 14 7.11 34.27 38.05
N ALA A 15 6.25 33.80 38.95
CA ALA A 15 5.37 32.65 38.69
C ALA A 15 4.38 32.91 37.54
N VAL A 16 3.78 34.10 37.50
CA VAL A 16 2.88 34.51 36.41
C VAL A 16 3.63 34.60 35.08
N LEU A 17 4.82 35.22 35.06
CA LEU A 17 5.65 35.29 33.86
C LEU A 17 6.01 33.88 33.37
N PHE A 18 6.41 32.98 34.28
CA PHE A 18 6.71 31.60 33.95
C PHE A 18 5.51 30.89 33.31
N LEU A 19 4.31 31.04 33.87
CA LEU A 19 3.07 30.46 33.31
C LEU A 19 2.76 31.00 31.90
N ILE A 20 2.98 32.30 31.66
CA ILE A 20 2.77 32.91 30.34
C ILE A 20 3.75 32.31 29.32
N PHE A 21 5.06 32.29 29.62
CA PHE A 21 6.06 31.74 28.71
C PHE A 21 5.84 30.24 28.45
N PHE A 22 5.52 29.48 29.49
CA PHE A 22 5.22 28.06 29.36
C PHE A 22 3.99 27.82 28.48
N SER A 23 2.91 28.56 28.70
CA SER A 23 1.68 28.44 27.92
C SER A 23 1.90 28.84 26.45
N PHE A 24 2.67 29.90 26.21
CA PHE A 24 3.02 30.36 24.87
C PHE A 24 3.88 29.34 24.14
N ALA A 25 4.93 28.81 24.78
CA ALA A 25 5.79 27.78 24.21
C ALA A 25 5.00 26.49 23.90
N TRP A 26 4.10 26.09 24.81
CA TRP A 26 3.21 24.95 24.59
C TRP A 26 2.28 25.20 23.39
N ALA A 27 1.64 26.36 23.31
CA ALA A 27 0.73 26.69 22.21
C ALA A 27 1.46 26.77 20.86
N MET A 28 2.66 27.35 20.82
CA MET A 28 3.48 27.43 19.61
C MET A 28 3.89 26.04 19.11
N ASN A 29 4.32 25.15 20.01
CA ASN A 29 4.63 23.76 19.66
C ASN A 29 3.40 23.01 19.13
N ARG A 30 2.22 23.26 19.71
CA ARG A 30 0.96 22.67 19.24
C ARG A 30 0.57 23.17 17.86
N GLN A 31 0.71 24.46 17.60
CA GLN A 31 0.47 25.04 16.28
C GLN A 31 1.41 24.48 15.21
N ASN A 32 2.69 24.28 15.54
CA ASN A 32 3.62 23.63 14.61
C ASN A 32 3.16 22.22 14.21
N LEU A 33 2.59 21.45 15.14
CA LEU A 33 2.02 20.13 14.86
C LEU A 33 0.76 20.20 13.98
N VAL A 34 -0.08 21.23 14.17
CA VAL A 34 -1.25 21.48 13.30
C VAL A 34 -0.79 21.81 11.88
N LEU A 35 0.20 22.70 11.74
CA LEU A 35 0.77 23.07 10.44
C LEU A 35 1.42 21.87 9.73
N ALA A 36 2.01 20.95 10.49
CA ALA A 36 2.55 19.69 9.97
C ALA A 36 1.46 18.65 9.63
N GLY A 37 0.18 18.93 9.87
CA GLY A 37 -0.92 17.98 9.66
C GLY A 37 -1.01 16.85 10.70
N LEU A 38 -0.27 16.96 11.81
CA LEU A 38 -0.16 15.93 12.85
C LEU A 38 -1.12 16.13 14.04
N ALA A 39 -1.88 17.23 14.05
CA ALA A 39 -2.82 17.56 15.11
C ALA A 39 -4.09 18.23 14.57
N LYS A 40 -5.17 18.16 15.37
CA LYS A 40 -6.46 18.79 15.06
C LYS A 40 -6.34 20.32 15.05
N PRO A 41 -6.98 21.03 14.11
CA PRO A 41 -6.86 22.49 14.00
C PRO A 41 -7.61 23.26 15.10
N PHE A 42 -8.40 22.57 15.93
CA PHE A 42 -9.19 23.18 17.00
C PHE A 42 -8.55 22.93 18.37
N PHE A 43 -8.62 23.93 19.25
CA PHE A 43 -8.15 23.83 20.63
C PHE A 43 -8.83 22.64 21.35
N PRO A 44 -8.10 21.77 22.06
CA PRO A 44 -6.73 21.95 22.56
C PRO A 44 -5.61 21.31 21.70
N TYR A 45 -5.80 21.20 20.38
CA TYR A 45 -4.78 20.72 19.43
C TYR A 45 -4.27 19.31 19.76
N PHE A 46 -5.21 18.39 19.99
CA PHE A 46 -4.88 16.99 20.19
C PHE A 46 -4.15 16.44 18.97
N LYS A 47 -3.07 15.69 19.21
CA LYS A 47 -2.38 14.94 18.17
C LYS A 47 -3.34 13.89 17.62
N TYR A 48 -3.30 13.68 16.31
CA TYR A 48 -3.94 12.53 15.72
C TYR A 48 -3.25 11.25 16.22
N SER A 49 -4.06 10.22 16.46
CA SER A 49 -3.54 8.85 16.58
C SER A 49 -2.94 8.40 15.23
N GLN A 50 -2.10 7.36 15.27
CA GLN A 50 -1.55 6.78 14.04
C GLN A 50 -2.66 6.31 13.09
N GLU A 51 -3.75 5.77 13.63
CA GLU A 51 -4.91 5.33 12.85
C GLU A 51 -5.63 6.50 12.16
N GLU A 52 -5.86 7.60 12.87
CA GLU A 52 -6.44 8.82 12.29
C GLU A 52 -5.53 9.40 11.19
N LEU A 53 -4.22 9.40 11.39
CA LEU A 53 -3.25 9.84 10.37
C LEU A 53 -3.27 8.95 9.14
N ASN A 54 -3.31 7.63 9.31
CA ASN A 54 -3.36 6.68 8.20
C ASN A 54 -4.65 6.83 7.38
N LYS A 55 -5.76 7.24 8.00
CA LYS A 55 -7.01 7.54 7.28
C LYS A 55 -6.97 8.87 6.52
N LEU A 56 -6.37 9.90 7.12
CA LEU A 56 -6.24 11.22 6.49
C LEU A 56 -5.21 11.23 5.35
N TYR A 57 -4.15 10.45 5.50
CA TYR A 57 -3.02 10.36 4.59
C TYR A 57 -2.67 8.88 4.33
N PRO A 58 -3.52 8.13 3.60
CA PRO A 58 -3.23 6.73 3.31
C PRO A 58 -1.94 6.65 2.49
N GLN A 59 -0.95 5.93 3.03
CA GLN A 59 0.35 5.78 2.36
C GLN A 59 0.22 4.98 1.05
N TYR A 60 -0.81 4.15 0.92
CA TYR A 60 -1.11 3.37 -0.27
C TYR A 60 -2.57 3.53 -0.67
N ILE A 61 -2.82 3.69 -1.96
CA ILE A 61 -4.17 3.79 -2.51
C ILE A 61 -4.84 2.40 -2.39
N ASN A 62 -6.09 2.37 -1.93
CA ASN A 62 -6.92 1.16 -1.75
C ASN A 62 -6.60 0.26 -0.53
N VAL A 63 -5.84 0.70 0.48
CA VAL A 63 -5.58 -0.10 1.69
C VAL A 63 -6.88 -0.59 2.33
N ASP A 64 -7.82 0.32 2.57
CA ASP A 64 -9.09 0.02 3.23
C ASP A 64 -10.16 -0.64 2.34
N VAL A 65 -9.84 -0.96 1.08
CA VAL A 65 -10.80 -1.61 0.17
C VAL A 65 -10.85 -3.12 0.46
N ALA A 66 -12.02 -3.64 0.80
CA ALA A 66 -12.20 -5.07 1.04
C ALA A 66 -11.87 -5.91 -0.20
N THR A 67 -11.19 -7.04 -0.02
CA THR A 67 -10.85 -7.94 -1.13
C THR A 67 -12.11 -8.64 -1.66
N THR A 68 -12.39 -8.46 -2.94
CA THR A 68 -13.49 -9.12 -3.66
C THR A 68 -13.01 -10.29 -4.51
N ARG A 69 -11.75 -10.28 -4.96
CA ARG A 69 -11.11 -11.39 -5.68
C ARG A 69 -9.63 -11.46 -5.35
N SER A 70 -9.20 -12.57 -4.76
CA SER A 70 -7.83 -12.81 -4.30
C SER A 70 -6.79 -12.94 -5.44
N PRO A 71 -5.47 -12.82 -5.15
CA PRO A 71 -4.42 -13.13 -6.11
C PRO A 71 -4.53 -14.55 -6.70
N GLU A 72 -4.85 -15.54 -5.87
CA GLU A 72 -4.97 -16.95 -6.28
C GLU A 72 -6.16 -17.17 -7.22
N GLU A 73 -7.31 -16.56 -6.92
CA GLU A 73 -8.47 -16.60 -7.82
C GLU A 73 -8.21 -15.89 -9.14
N THR A 74 -7.46 -14.79 -9.10
CA THR A 74 -7.07 -14.05 -10.31
C THR A 74 -6.12 -14.88 -11.17
N HIS A 75 -5.11 -15.51 -10.56
CA HIS A 75 -4.21 -16.42 -11.25
C HIS A 75 -4.95 -17.60 -11.87
N LYS A 76 -5.86 -18.24 -11.12
CA LYS A 76 -6.67 -19.34 -11.63
C LYS A 76 -7.50 -18.93 -12.84
N LYS A 77 -8.22 -17.80 -12.76
CA LYS A 77 -9.01 -17.27 -13.89
C LYS A 77 -8.14 -16.95 -15.10
N PHE A 78 -6.96 -16.37 -14.86
CA PHE A 78 -5.99 -16.07 -15.90
C PHE A 78 -5.56 -17.35 -16.64
N VAL A 79 -5.15 -18.40 -15.92
CA VAL A 79 -4.75 -19.69 -16.50
C VAL A 79 -5.91 -20.36 -17.24
N GLU A 80 -7.13 -20.35 -16.68
CA GLU A 80 -8.33 -20.90 -17.34
C GLU A 80 -8.61 -20.22 -18.68
N LYS A 81 -8.49 -18.88 -18.73
CA LYS A 81 -8.66 -18.11 -19.96
C LYS A 81 -7.59 -18.39 -21.00
N LEU A 82 -6.33 -18.52 -20.57
CA LEU A 82 -5.24 -18.93 -21.47
C LEU A 82 -5.46 -20.35 -22.03
N LYS A 83 -5.89 -21.31 -21.20
CA LYS A 83 -6.23 -22.68 -21.61
C LYS A 83 -7.38 -22.71 -22.63
N ALA A 84 -8.35 -21.81 -22.48
CA ALA A 84 -9.45 -21.63 -23.44
C ALA A 84 -9.04 -20.93 -24.74
N GLY A 85 -7.78 -20.49 -24.88
CA GLY A 85 -7.29 -19.74 -26.04
C GLY A 85 -7.74 -18.27 -26.08
N ASP A 86 -8.43 -17.78 -25.05
CA ASP A 86 -8.94 -16.41 -24.93
C ASP A 86 -7.86 -15.47 -24.39
N LEU A 87 -6.90 -15.11 -25.25
CA LEU A 87 -5.78 -14.22 -24.90
C LEU A 87 -6.26 -12.83 -24.45
N ASN A 88 -7.21 -12.24 -25.19
CA ASN A 88 -7.73 -10.92 -24.87
C ASN A 88 -8.45 -10.95 -23.53
N GLY A 89 -9.31 -11.92 -23.31
CA GLY A 89 -9.99 -12.08 -22.03
C GLY A 89 -9.02 -12.34 -20.88
N ALA A 90 -7.97 -13.14 -21.08
CA ALA A 90 -6.95 -13.43 -20.05
C ALA A 90 -6.22 -12.16 -19.62
N VAL A 91 -5.85 -11.31 -20.58
CA VAL A 91 -5.17 -10.04 -20.29
C VAL A 91 -6.13 -9.05 -19.63
N GLU A 92 -7.32 -8.87 -20.20
CA GLU A 92 -8.26 -7.85 -19.76
C GLU A 92 -8.93 -8.19 -18.41
N CYS A 93 -9.10 -9.48 -18.09
CA CYS A 93 -9.68 -9.89 -16.81
C CYS A 93 -8.75 -9.68 -15.62
N CYS A 94 -7.45 -9.75 -15.87
CA CYS A 94 -6.52 -10.19 -14.86
C CYS A 94 -5.26 -9.34 -14.80
N PHE A 95 -4.89 -8.56 -15.82
CA PHE A 95 -3.81 -7.58 -15.76
C PHE A 95 -4.30 -6.17 -15.51
N VAL A 96 -3.42 -5.32 -14.96
CA VAL A 96 -3.63 -3.88 -14.88
C VAL A 96 -3.79 -3.26 -16.28
N ARG A 97 -4.75 -2.35 -16.44
CA ARG A 97 -5.15 -1.79 -17.75
C ARG A 97 -3.99 -1.22 -18.58
N GLY A 98 -3.03 -0.56 -17.92
CA GLY A 98 -1.86 0.02 -18.59
C GLY A 98 -0.88 -1.00 -19.17
N LYS A 99 -1.03 -2.30 -18.87
CA LYS A 99 -0.13 -3.37 -19.33
C LYS A 99 -0.74 -4.26 -20.42
N TRP A 100 -1.99 -4.02 -20.80
CA TRP A 100 -2.72 -4.95 -21.67
C TRP A 100 -2.02 -5.19 -23.01
N GLU A 101 -1.69 -4.14 -23.74
CA GLU A 101 -1.07 -4.29 -25.07
C GLU A 101 0.30 -4.95 -25.01
N ALA A 102 1.13 -4.58 -24.02
CA ALA A 102 2.42 -5.21 -23.81
C ALA A 102 2.30 -6.71 -23.53
N GLN A 103 1.29 -7.12 -22.75
CA GLN A 103 1.07 -8.52 -22.43
C GLN A 103 0.47 -9.32 -23.59
N LYS A 104 -0.44 -8.72 -24.37
CA LYS A 104 -0.93 -9.33 -25.62
C LYS A 104 0.25 -9.61 -26.57
N GLN A 105 1.16 -8.66 -26.73
CA GLN A 105 2.37 -8.83 -27.53
C GLN A 105 3.32 -9.91 -26.96
N PHE A 106 3.52 -9.94 -25.64
CA PHE A 106 4.30 -10.98 -24.98
C PHE A 106 3.76 -12.38 -25.29
N PHE A 107 2.46 -12.61 -25.08
CA PHE A 107 1.84 -13.91 -25.34
C PHE A 107 1.86 -14.29 -26.83
N GLN A 108 1.72 -13.32 -27.73
CA GLN A 108 1.89 -13.57 -29.15
C GLN A 108 3.33 -14.03 -29.46
N GLY A 109 4.34 -13.34 -28.91
CA GLY A 109 5.74 -13.73 -29.06
C GLY A 109 6.04 -15.12 -28.49
N VAL A 110 5.38 -15.54 -27.41
CA VAL A 110 5.49 -16.91 -26.85
C VAL A 110 4.93 -17.94 -27.83
N LYS A 111 3.78 -17.65 -28.47
CA LYS A 111 3.20 -18.51 -29.50
C LYS A 111 4.10 -18.64 -30.72
N ASP A 112 4.61 -17.51 -31.22
CA ASP A 112 5.47 -17.47 -32.41
C ASP A 112 6.78 -18.27 -32.19
N LYS A 113 7.30 -18.26 -30.95
CA LYS A 113 8.48 -19.04 -30.54
C LYS A 113 8.19 -20.51 -30.23
N LYS A 114 6.94 -20.98 -30.36
CA LYS A 114 6.51 -22.33 -29.97
C LYS A 114 6.79 -22.68 -28.51
N LEU A 115 6.78 -21.68 -27.62
CA LEU A 115 7.02 -21.84 -26.18
C LEU A 115 5.71 -21.86 -25.37
N TRP A 116 4.57 -21.93 -26.05
CA TRP A 116 3.24 -21.88 -25.41
C TRP A 116 3.05 -22.99 -24.37
N ASP A 117 3.36 -24.24 -24.73
CA ASP A 117 3.16 -25.39 -23.85
C ASP A 117 4.11 -25.38 -22.65
N VAL A 118 5.28 -24.75 -22.78
CA VAL A 118 6.23 -24.57 -21.68
C VAL A 118 5.68 -23.54 -20.70
N MET A 119 5.30 -22.36 -21.20
CA MET A 119 4.71 -21.31 -20.38
C MET A 119 3.44 -21.79 -19.67
N MET A 120 2.54 -22.49 -20.38
CA MET A 120 1.31 -23.00 -19.79
C MET A 120 1.56 -24.02 -18.69
N ARG A 121 2.60 -24.87 -18.83
CA ARG A 121 2.99 -25.82 -17.79
C ARG A 121 3.51 -25.12 -16.54
N ASP A 122 4.32 -24.07 -16.73
CA ASP A 122 4.88 -23.30 -15.62
C ASP A 122 3.79 -22.52 -14.89
N LEU A 123 2.86 -21.89 -15.63
CA LEU A 123 1.73 -21.15 -15.08
C LEU A 123 0.65 -22.03 -14.44
N ASP A 124 0.50 -23.29 -14.87
CA ASP A 124 -0.45 -24.23 -14.26
C ASP A 124 0.05 -24.82 -12.93
N THR A 125 1.21 -24.36 -12.44
CA THR A 125 1.70 -24.72 -11.12
C THR A 125 1.04 -23.89 -10.03
N LYS A 126 1.01 -24.45 -8.80
CA LYS A 126 0.50 -23.72 -7.64
C LYS A 126 1.48 -22.61 -7.28
N ILE A 127 1.00 -21.37 -7.34
CA ILE A 127 1.74 -20.20 -6.85
C ILE A 127 1.93 -20.27 -5.32
N GLN A 128 3.10 -19.87 -4.85
CA GLN A 128 3.47 -19.83 -3.42
C GLN A 128 3.58 -18.38 -2.98
N GLN A 129 2.88 -18.00 -1.91
CA GLN A 129 2.89 -16.64 -1.40
C GLN A 129 4.28 -16.30 -0.84
N ASN A 130 4.92 -15.28 -1.38
CA ASN A 130 6.17 -14.73 -0.85
C ASN A 130 5.87 -13.54 0.08
N LEU A 131 5.00 -12.63 -0.37
CA LEU A 131 4.64 -11.39 0.33
C LEU A 131 3.17 -11.07 0.09
N LEU A 132 2.46 -10.69 1.14
CA LEU A 132 1.10 -10.17 1.05
C LEU A 132 0.98 -8.94 1.94
N LEU A 133 0.81 -7.78 1.31
CA LEU A 133 0.53 -6.49 1.94
C LEU A 133 -0.91 -6.06 1.60
N ASP A 134 -1.36 -4.93 2.13
CA ASP A 134 -2.76 -4.49 1.98
C ASP A 134 -3.18 -4.20 0.52
N THR A 135 -2.22 -3.79 -0.31
CA THR A 135 -2.46 -3.38 -1.70
C THR A 135 -1.55 -4.06 -2.72
N MET A 136 -0.54 -4.81 -2.26
CA MET A 136 0.47 -5.46 -3.09
C MET A 136 0.71 -6.89 -2.61
N ALA A 137 0.89 -7.82 -3.54
CA ALA A 137 1.19 -9.20 -3.23
C ALA A 137 2.17 -9.77 -4.24
N THR A 138 3.05 -10.65 -3.78
CA THR A 138 4.06 -11.28 -4.62
C THR A 138 4.06 -12.77 -4.34
N TYR A 139 4.02 -13.56 -5.41
CA TYR A 139 4.04 -15.01 -5.35
C TYR A 139 5.16 -15.55 -6.21
N SER A 140 5.70 -16.71 -5.86
CA SER A 140 6.63 -17.47 -6.68
C SER A 140 5.95 -18.66 -7.33
N TYR A 141 6.42 -19.04 -8.51
CA TYR A 141 6.07 -20.30 -9.16
C TYR A 141 7.32 -20.91 -9.78
N THR A 142 7.33 -22.23 -9.95
CA THR A 142 8.50 -22.93 -10.47
C THR A 142 8.25 -23.41 -11.88
N GLY A 143 9.10 -22.99 -12.80
CA GLY A 143 9.15 -23.53 -14.15
C GLY A 143 10.13 -24.71 -14.25
N VAL A 144 9.87 -25.61 -15.20
CA VAL A 144 10.78 -26.74 -15.48
C VAL A 144 11.20 -26.69 -16.95
N SER A 145 12.48 -26.42 -17.18
CA SER A 145 13.10 -26.47 -18.52
C SER A 145 14.38 -27.29 -18.47
N ASP A 146 14.57 -28.19 -19.43
CA ASP A 146 15.79 -29.00 -19.59
C ASP A 146 16.28 -29.73 -18.33
N GLY A 147 15.35 -30.19 -17.48
CA GLY A 147 15.65 -30.89 -16.22
C GLY A 147 16.06 -29.97 -15.06
N GLY A 148 16.19 -28.67 -15.29
CA GLY A 148 16.39 -27.65 -14.27
C GLY A 148 15.08 -27.03 -13.78
N LYS A 149 15.02 -26.67 -12.49
CA LYS A 149 13.93 -25.89 -11.91
C LYS A 149 14.33 -24.41 -11.84
N TYR A 150 13.48 -23.54 -12.38
CA TYR A 150 13.66 -22.09 -12.36
C TYR A 150 12.56 -21.44 -11.52
N GLY A 151 12.93 -20.46 -10.70
CA GLY A 151 11.97 -19.68 -9.92
C GLY A 151 11.51 -18.46 -10.69
N HIS A 152 10.20 -18.31 -10.85
CA HIS A 152 9.55 -17.13 -11.41
C HIS A 152 8.75 -16.42 -10.32
N THR A 153 8.44 -15.15 -10.55
CA THR A 153 7.71 -14.31 -9.60
C THR A 153 6.58 -13.60 -10.32
N ILE A 154 5.40 -13.61 -9.70
CA ILE A 154 4.22 -12.88 -10.15
C ILE A 154 3.83 -11.86 -9.09
N SER A 155 3.59 -10.62 -9.53
CA SER A 155 3.21 -9.50 -8.66
C SER A 155 1.79 -9.07 -8.95
N PHE A 156 1.05 -8.77 -7.89
CA PHE A 156 -0.33 -8.33 -7.92
C PHE A 156 -0.50 -7.00 -7.20
N ILE A 157 -1.44 -6.20 -7.70
CA ILE A 157 -1.88 -4.96 -7.07
C ILE A 157 -3.40 -4.95 -6.92
N LYS A 158 -3.90 -4.44 -5.79
CA LYS A 158 -5.34 -4.34 -5.50
C LYS A 158 -5.93 -3.05 -6.08
N ASN A 159 -6.97 -3.18 -6.89
CA ASN A 159 -7.68 -2.03 -7.44
C ASN A 159 -8.74 -1.49 -6.45
N SER A 160 -9.40 -0.39 -6.83
CA SER A 160 -10.45 0.26 -6.01
C SER A 160 -11.73 -0.55 -5.84
N GLN A 161 -11.89 -1.64 -6.60
CA GLN A 161 -13.00 -2.58 -6.48
C GLN A 161 -12.65 -3.80 -5.62
N GLY A 162 -11.46 -3.82 -4.99
CA GLY A 162 -11.00 -4.95 -4.18
C GLY A 162 -10.51 -6.14 -5.00
N VAL A 163 -10.31 -5.95 -6.30
CA VAL A 163 -9.85 -6.99 -7.22
C VAL A 163 -8.34 -6.92 -7.31
N TRP A 164 -7.67 -8.03 -7.02
CA TRP A 164 -6.25 -8.19 -7.27
C TRP A 164 -6.00 -8.41 -8.77
N LEU A 165 -5.07 -7.64 -9.33
CA LEU A 165 -4.70 -7.68 -10.75
C LEU A 165 -3.19 -7.92 -10.87
N ILE A 166 -2.80 -8.72 -11.86
CA ILE A 166 -1.41 -8.98 -12.22
C ILE A 166 -0.79 -7.68 -12.74
N GLU A 167 0.25 -7.24 -12.03
CA GLU A 167 1.08 -6.10 -12.41
C GLU A 167 2.27 -6.55 -13.26
N SER A 168 2.86 -7.68 -12.88
CA SER A 168 4.04 -8.28 -13.52
C SER A 168 3.98 -9.79 -13.45
N LEU A 169 4.42 -10.43 -14.53
CA LEU A 169 4.56 -11.87 -14.70
C LEU A 169 5.97 -12.21 -15.19
#